data_AF-A0A9D1NQ62-F1
#
_entry.id   AF-A0A9D1NQ62-F1
#
_cell.length_a   1.000
_cell.length_b   1.000
_cell.length_c   1.000
_cell.angle_alpha   90.00
_cell.angle_beta   90.00
_cell.angle_gamma   90.00
#
_symmetry.space_group_name_H-M   'P 1'
#
loop_
_entity.id
_entity.type
_entity.pdbx_description
1 polymer ?
#
loop_
_entity_poly.entity_id
_entity_poly.type
_entity_poly.pdbx_seq_one_letter_code
_entity_poly.pdbx_strand_id
1 'polypeptide(L)'
;MPEDYRCINCGMEFSQPKRVLDNPSGVAGQEEGYSVCPCCGSESFEKTVLCRVCGIRAAVNGDELALCPDCKRASLELFRLMLGSYFSREEVMYLSRELDGRDLCDGVEFSYEGRR
;
A
#
# COMPACT_ATOMS: atom_id res chain seq x y z
N MET A 1 9.71 4.55 -15.87
CA MET A 1 9.79 4.15 -14.45
C MET A 1 8.46 4.52 -13.82
N PRO A 2 7.82 3.66 -12.99
CA PRO A 2 6.56 4.01 -12.37
C PRO A 2 6.72 5.26 -11.47
N GLU A 3 5.70 6.11 -11.43
CA GLU A 3 5.65 7.29 -10.55
C GLU A 3 5.38 6.84 -9.12
N ASP A 4 6.42 6.73 -8.31
CA ASP A 4 6.31 6.13 -6.98
C ASP A 4 5.91 7.12 -5.89
N TYR A 5 5.70 8.40 -6.20
CA TYR A 5 5.42 9.44 -5.21
C TYR A 5 4.27 10.36 -5.63
N ARG A 6 3.51 10.84 -4.65
CA ARG A 6 2.48 11.86 -4.81
C ARG A 6 2.68 12.97 -3.79
N CYS A 7 2.66 14.23 -4.23
CA CYS A 7 2.71 15.38 -3.34
C CYS A 7 1.36 15.58 -2.65
N ILE A 8 1.37 15.70 -1.32
CA ILE A 8 0.15 15.96 -0.54
C ILE A 8 -0.33 17.41 -0.77
N ASN A 9 0.58 18.35 -0.98
CA ASN A 9 0.26 19.76 -1.14
C ASN A 9 -0.31 20.13 -2.52
N CYS A 10 0.29 19.62 -3.60
CA CYS A 10 -0.13 19.97 -4.97
C CYS A 10 -0.73 18.81 -5.77
N GLY A 11 -0.80 17.60 -5.21
CA GLY A 11 -1.34 16.40 -5.86
C GLY A 11 -0.49 15.82 -6.99
N MET A 12 0.64 16.46 -7.35
CA MET A 12 1.47 16.03 -8.45
C MET A 12 2.12 14.67 -8.19
N GLU A 13 2.08 13.79 -9.18
CA GLU A 13 2.71 12.46 -9.16
C GLU A 13 4.08 12.50 -9.85
N PHE A 14 5.08 11.84 -9.26
CA PHE A 14 6.46 11.88 -9.75
C PHE A 14 7.22 10.61 -9.39
N SER A 15 8.25 10.29 -10.19
CA SER A 15 9.07 9.10 -9.99
C SER A 15 10.12 9.25 -8.89
N GLN A 16 10.65 10.45 -8.67
CA GLN A 16 11.65 10.72 -7.64
C GLN A 16 11.52 12.15 -7.07
N PRO A 17 11.62 12.34 -5.75
CA PRO A 17 11.70 13.67 -5.14
C PRO A 17 12.94 14.41 -5.62
N LYS A 18 12.86 15.75 -5.67
CA LYS A 18 14.03 16.60 -5.91
C LYS A 18 14.83 16.72 -4.61
N ARG A 19 16.12 16.39 -4.65
CA ARG A 19 17.02 16.63 -3.51
C ARG A 19 17.48 18.09 -3.50
N VAL A 20 17.33 18.75 -2.36
CA VAL A 20 17.84 20.10 -2.09
C VAL A 20 18.97 19.95 -1.08
N LEU A 21 20.08 20.63 -1.34
CA LEU A 21 21.22 20.69 -0.43
C LEU A 21 21.21 22.05 0.25
N ASP A 22 21.36 22.06 1.56
CA ASP A 22 21.53 23.24 2.38
C ASP A 22 22.65 23.04 3.41
N ASN A 23 23.11 24.13 4.01
CA ASN A 23 24.08 24.06 5.11
C ASN A 23 23.49 24.71 6.36
N PRO A 24 22.48 24.08 6.98
CA PRO A 24 21.83 24.61 8.17
C PRO A 24 22.80 24.66 9.37
N SER A 25 23.82 23.81 9.38
CA SER A 25 24.79 23.67 10.46
C SER A 25 26.00 24.63 10.35
N GLY A 26 26.19 25.29 9.20
CA GLY A 26 27.29 26.26 8.99
C GLY A 26 28.70 25.68 9.04
N VAL A 27 28.83 24.35 9.15
CA VAL A 27 30.12 23.65 9.19
C VAL A 27 30.64 23.55 7.76
N ALA A 28 31.86 24.05 7.53
CA ALA A 28 32.49 23.99 6.21
C ALA A 28 32.71 22.53 5.78
N GLY A 29 32.02 22.10 4.73
CA GLY A 29 32.14 20.76 4.15
C GLY A 29 31.08 19.74 4.59
N GLN A 30 30.09 20.11 5.42
CA GLN A 30 28.88 19.31 5.64
C GLN A 30 27.70 19.97 4.93
N GLU A 31 27.19 19.30 3.90
CA GLU A 31 25.90 19.65 3.26
C GLU A 31 24.84 18.70 3.82
N GLU A 32 23.83 19.25 4.47
CA GLU A 32 22.61 18.52 4.78
C GLU A 32 21.69 18.60 3.56
N GLY A 33 20.77 17.66 3.42
CA GLY A 33 19.88 17.69 2.29
C GLY A 33 18.57 17.02 2.59
N TYR A 34 17.50 17.67 2.15
CA TYR A 34 16.14 17.21 2.26
C TYR A 34 15.55 16.99 0.87
N SER A 35 14.42 16.28 0.83
CA SER A 35 13.72 15.95 -0.40
C SER A 35 12.46 16.77 -0.51
N VAL A 36 12.15 17.28 -1.70
CA VAL A 36 10.96 18.08 -1.97
C VAL A 36 10.22 17.62 -3.22
N CYS A 37 8.95 17.98 -3.30
CA CYS A 37 8.16 17.87 -4.52
C CYS A 37 8.84 18.68 -5.63
N PRO A 38 9.11 18.07 -6.81
CA PRO A 38 9.74 18.77 -7.92
C PRO A 38 8.87 19.88 -8.52
N CYS A 39 7.56 19.84 -8.28
CA CYS A 39 6.60 20.82 -8.81
C CYS A 39 6.41 22.04 -7.91
N CYS A 40 6.19 21.85 -6.60
CA CYS A 40 5.84 22.96 -5.69
C CYS A 40 6.87 23.21 -4.57
N GLY A 41 7.93 22.38 -4.46
CA GLY A 41 8.95 22.52 -3.42
C GLY A 41 8.51 22.07 -2.02
N SER A 42 7.29 21.53 -1.86
CA SER A 42 6.84 21.00 -0.57
C SER A 42 7.57 19.72 -0.18
N GLU A 43 7.97 19.60 1.08
CA GLU A 43 8.52 18.38 1.68
C GLU A 43 7.45 17.32 1.96
N SER A 44 6.16 17.68 1.84
CA SER A 44 5.04 16.79 2.13
C SER A 44 4.62 15.99 0.88
N PHE A 45 5.11 14.77 0.80
CA PHE A 45 4.75 13.79 -0.22
C PHE A 45 4.81 12.37 0.33
N GLU A 46 4.06 11.46 -0.30
CA GLU A 46 3.96 10.06 0.10
C GLU A 46 4.34 9.13 -1.04
N LYS A 47 4.76 7.91 -0.70
CA LYS A 47 4.95 6.86 -1.70
C LYS A 47 3.60 6.30 -2.12
N THR A 48 3.46 5.99 -3.40
CA THR A 48 2.27 5.35 -3.97
C THR A 48 2.61 4.04 -4.66
N VAL A 49 1.64 3.12 -4.69
CA VAL A 49 1.70 1.87 -5.45
C VAL A 49 0.43 1.72 -6.28
N LEU A 50 0.57 1.04 -7.42
CA LEU A 50 -0.59 0.65 -8.22
C LEU A 50 -1.33 -0.49 -7.52
N CYS A 51 -2.62 -0.30 -7.28
CA CYS A 51 -3.45 -1.35 -6.71
C CYS A 51 -3.53 -2.54 -7.67
N ARG A 52 -3.21 -3.74 -7.18
CA ARG A 52 -3.24 -4.98 -7.98
C ARG A 52 -4.65 -5.43 -8.40
N VAL A 53 -5.70 -4.89 -7.78
CA VAL A 53 -7.10 -5.24 -8.08
C VAL A 53 -7.72 -4.24 -9.07
N CYS A 54 -7.66 -2.94 -8.76
CA CYS A 54 -8.36 -1.92 -9.56
C CYS A 54 -7.43 -1.01 -10.39
N GLY A 55 -6.11 -1.13 -10.25
CA GLY A 55 -5.14 -0.32 -11.00
C GLY A 55 -4.97 1.13 -10.52
N ILE A 56 -5.72 1.58 -9.51
CA ILE A 56 -5.61 2.94 -8.97
C ILE A 56 -4.31 3.09 -8.17
N ARG A 57 -3.60 4.22 -8.35
CA ARG A 57 -2.48 4.61 -7.47
C ARG A 57 -3.00 5.08 -6.11
N ALA A 58 -2.51 4.44 -5.05
CA ALA A 58 -2.85 4.76 -3.68
C ALA A 58 -1.59 4.80 -2.79
N ALA A 59 -1.70 5.51 -1.66
CA ALA A 59 -0.65 5.61 -0.66
C ALA A 59 -0.22 4.23 -0.12
N VAL A 60 1.08 4.04 0.07
CA VAL A 60 1.64 2.83 0.69
C VAL A 60 1.46 2.90 2.21
N ASN A 61 0.41 2.28 2.72
CA ASN A 61 0.18 2.16 4.17
C ASN A 61 0.74 0.85 4.72
N GLY A 62 2.05 0.62 4.54
CA GLY A 62 2.75 -0.56 5.08
C GLY A 62 2.23 -1.91 4.57
N ASP A 63 1.58 -1.92 3.40
CA ASP A 63 0.90 -3.09 2.87
C ASP A 63 1.72 -3.76 1.77
N GLU A 64 2.20 -4.95 2.10
CA GLU A 64 2.94 -5.83 1.18
C GLU A 64 2.10 -6.25 -0.03
N LEU A 65 0.77 -6.29 0.10
CA LEU A 65 -0.13 -6.78 -0.93
C LEU A 65 -0.45 -5.75 -2.03
N ALA A 66 0.03 -4.52 -1.89
CA ALA A 66 -0.21 -3.42 -2.83
C ALA A 66 -1.71 -3.25 -3.15
N LEU A 67 -2.55 -3.17 -2.12
CA LEU A 67 -3.99 -2.90 -2.26
C LEU A 67 -4.33 -1.47 -1.83
N CYS A 68 -5.17 -0.79 -2.60
CA CYS A 68 -5.71 0.50 -2.17
C CYS A 68 -6.69 0.31 -0.98
N PRO A 69 -6.94 1.36 -0.18
CA PRO A 69 -7.84 1.28 0.97
C PRO A 69 -9.23 0.73 0.65
N ASP A 70 -9.78 1.09 -0.52
CA ASP A 70 -11.11 0.64 -0.93
C ASP A 70 -11.15 -0.84 -1.29
N CYS A 71 -10.15 -1.34 -2.03
CA CYS A 71 -10.07 -2.77 -2.34
C CYS A 71 -9.82 -3.62 -1.09
N LYS A 72 -9.04 -3.15 -0.11
CA LYS A 72 -8.89 -3.85 1.18
C LYS A 72 -10.23 -4.03 1.88
N ARG A 73 -10.99 -2.94 1.98
CA ARG A 73 -12.29 -2.92 2.62
C ARG A 73 -13.28 -3.82 1.89
N ALA A 74 -13.35 -3.71 0.56
CA ALA A 74 -14.21 -4.55 -0.26
C ALA A 74 -13.86 -6.04 -0.13
N SER A 75 -12.57 -6.40 -0.14
CA SER A 75 -12.13 -7.80 0.05
C SER A 75 -12.56 -8.35 1.41
N LEU A 76 -12.42 -7.56 2.49
CA LEU A 76 -12.82 -7.96 3.84
C LEU A 76 -14.34 -8.12 3.97
N GLU A 77 -15.11 -7.21 3.37
CA GLU A 77 -16.57 -7.29 3.33
C GLU A 77 -17.03 -8.53 2.55
N LEU A 78 -16.45 -8.79 1.38
CA LEU A 78 -16.75 -9.97 0.59
C LEU A 78 -16.43 -11.26 1.36
N PHE A 79 -15.26 -11.33 2.01
CA PHE A 79 -14.88 -12.47 2.83
C PHE A 79 -15.89 -12.73 3.96
N ARG A 80 -16.36 -11.68 4.65
CA ARG A 80 -17.39 -11.81 5.69
C ARG A 80 -18.73 -12.30 5.15
N LEU A 81 -19.15 -11.81 3.98
CA LEU A 81 -20.37 -12.28 3.32
C LEU A 81 -20.28 -13.75 2.94
N MET A 82 -19.13 -14.18 2.39
CA MET A 82 -18.86 -15.58 2.09
C MET A 82 -18.96 -16.43 3.36
N LEU A 83 -18.32 -16.03 4.45
CA LEU A 83 -18.40 -16.76 5.71
C LEU A 83 -19.85 -16.94 6.19
N GLY A 84 -20.65 -15.86 6.20
CA GLY A 84 -22.05 -15.93 6.63
C GLY A 84 -22.98 -16.68 5.67
N SER A 85 -22.56 -16.90 4.42
CA SER A 85 -23.35 -17.62 3.42
C SER A 85 -23.07 -19.12 3.40
N TYR A 86 -21.84 -19.52 3.76
CA TYR A 86 -21.38 -20.90 3.63
C TYR A 86 -21.15 -21.62 4.96
N PHE A 87 -21.02 -20.89 6.07
CA PHE A 87 -20.74 -21.46 7.38
C PHE A 87 -21.78 -21.00 8.41
N SER A 88 -22.12 -21.91 9.31
CA SER A 88 -22.86 -21.60 10.53
C SER A 88 -22.05 -20.71 11.46
N ARG A 89 -22.73 -20.12 12.46
CA ARG A 89 -22.09 -19.30 13.48
C ARG A 89 -21.00 -20.07 14.24
N GLU A 90 -21.29 -21.32 14.61
CA GLU A 90 -20.39 -22.19 15.37
C GLU A 90 -19.14 -22.55 14.55
N GLU A 91 -19.30 -22.83 13.25
CA GLU A 91 -18.19 -23.07 12.33
C GLU A 91 -17.31 -21.83 12.16
N VAL A 92 -17.89 -20.63 12.03
CA VAL A 92 -17.11 -19.37 11.98
C VAL A 92 -16.36 -19.11 13.30
N MET A 93 -16.98 -19.42 14.45
CA MET A 93 -16.30 -19.30 15.75
C MET A 93 -15.14 -20.28 15.88
N TYR A 94 -15.28 -21.50 15.36
CA TYR A 94 -14.19 -22.47 15.27
C TYR A 94 -13.06 -21.92 14.39
N LEU A 95 -13.36 -21.47 13.16
CA LEU A 95 -12.37 -20.90 12.24
C LEU A 95 -11.66 -19.69 12.84
N SER A 96 -12.37 -18.83 13.57
CA SER A 96 -11.77 -17.66 14.22
C SER A 96 -10.70 -18.05 15.24
N ARG A 97 -10.89 -19.16 15.97
CA ARG A 97 -9.89 -19.68 16.93
C ARG A 97 -8.68 -20.28 16.23
N GLU A 98 -8.90 -21.00 15.12
CA GLU A 98 -7.82 -21.65 14.37
C GLU A 98 -6.98 -20.64 13.56
N LEU A 99 -7.59 -19.54 13.13
CA LEU A 99 -6.99 -18.55 12.22
C LEU A 99 -6.47 -17.28 12.93
N ASP A 100 -6.63 -17.17 14.26
CA ASP A 100 -6.20 -16.02 15.09
C ASP A 100 -4.66 -15.85 15.20
N GLY A 101 -3.90 -16.29 14.19
CA GLY A 101 -2.45 -16.11 14.14
C GLY A 101 -1.68 -16.81 13.02
N ARG A 102 -2.31 -17.26 11.92
CA ARG A 102 -1.56 -17.87 10.80
C ARG A 102 -1.94 -17.38 9.41
N ASP A 103 -0.91 -17.34 8.59
CA ASP A 103 -0.91 -16.99 7.18
C ASP A 103 -1.86 -17.91 6.40
N LEU A 104 -2.94 -17.36 5.86
CA LEU A 104 -3.91 -18.06 5.02
C LEU A 104 -3.34 -18.47 3.65
N CYS A 105 -2.10 -18.07 3.33
CA CYS A 105 -1.38 -18.45 2.12
C CYS A 105 -0.44 -19.65 2.33
N ASP A 106 -0.21 -20.09 3.57
CA ASP A 106 0.64 -21.26 3.85
C ASP A 106 -0.02 -22.55 3.32
N GLY A 107 0.63 -23.19 2.35
CA GLY A 107 0.14 -24.41 1.71
C GLY A 107 -0.90 -24.24 0.58
N VAL A 108 -1.18 -23.02 0.12
CA VAL A 108 -2.07 -22.80 -1.04
C VAL A 108 -1.27 -22.87 -2.34
N GLU A 109 -1.44 -23.95 -3.12
CA GLU A 109 -0.96 -23.99 -4.51
C GLU A 109 -1.92 -23.23 -5.43
N PHE A 110 -1.44 -22.11 -5.96
CA PHE A 110 -2.15 -21.34 -6.98
C PHE A 110 -1.99 -22.03 -8.34
N SER A 111 -3.04 -22.69 -8.82
CA SER A 111 -3.09 -23.16 -10.20
C SER A 111 -3.30 -21.96 -11.14
N TYR A 112 -2.26 -21.62 -11.90
CA TYR A 112 -2.42 -20.79 -13.09
C TYR A 112 -3.04 -21.63 -14.20
N GLU A 113 -4.34 -21.89 -14.11
CA GLU A 113 -5.10 -22.37 -15.25
C GLU A 113 -5.89 -21.21 -15.83
N GLY A 114 -5.35 -20.69 -16.93
CA GLY A 114 -6.02 -19.72 -17.76
C GLY A 114 -7.37 -20.23 -18.24
N ARG A 115 -8.35 -19.31 -18.29
CA ARG A 115 -9.57 -19.34 -19.10
C ARG A 115 -10.09 -20.72 -19.52
N ARG A 116 -11.25 -21.09 -18.99
CA ARG A 116 -12.50 -21.23 -19.76
C ARG A 116 -13.70 -21.31 -18.84
#